data_AF-A0A2N1QLW2-F1
#
_entry.id   AF-A0A2N1QLW2-F1
#
_cell.length_a   1.000
_cell.length_b   1.000
_cell.length_c   1.000
_cell.angle_alpha   90.00
_cell.angle_beta   90.00
_cell.angle_gamma   90.00
#
_symmetry.space_group_name_H-M   'P 1'
#
loop_
_entity.id
_entity.type
_entity.pdbx_description
1 polymer ?
#
loop_
_entity_poly.entity_id
_entity_poly.type
_entity_poly.pdbx_seq_one_letter_code
_entity_poly.pdbx_strand_id
1 'polypeptide(L)' 'VPMAARVVQRVAQKESPGNFLLMHAMGPNVAGVIGTAVAAGVMLTLLS' A
#
# COMPACT_ATOMS: atom_id res chain seq x y z
N VAL A 1 3.24 5.43 -5.60
CA VAL A 1 3.51 3.98 -5.43
C VAL A 1 4.85 3.71 -6.11
N PRO A 2 5.96 3.42 -5.38
CA PRO A 2 6.13 2.20 -4.58
C PRO A 2 6.69 2.43 -3.17
N MET A 3 6.67 3.67 -2.68
CA MET A 3 7.43 4.03 -1.48
C MET A 3 6.96 3.32 -0.21
N ALA A 4 5.66 3.10 -0.03
CA ALA A 4 5.12 2.40 1.14
C ALA A 4 5.71 0.97 1.26
N ALA A 5 5.75 0.22 0.16
CA ALA A 5 6.34 -1.12 0.15
C ALA A 5 7.86 -1.11 0.45
N ARG A 6 8.58 -0.05 0.06
CA ARG A 6 10.01 0.12 0.39
C ARG A 6 10.25 0.50 1.84
N VAL A 7 9.36 1.27 2.46
CA VAL A 7 9.43 1.57 3.90
C VAL A 7 9.20 0.29 4.71
N VAL A 8 8.19 -0.51 4.35
CA VAL A 8 7.93 -1.82 4.95
C VAL A 8 9.16 -2.72 4.85
N GLN A 9 9.80 -2.80 3.67
CA GLN A 9 11.05 -3.56 3.50
C GLN A 9 12.16 -3.07 4.43
N ARG A 10 12.36 -1.75 4.57
CA ARG A 10 13.41 -1.19 5.45
C ARG A 10 13.15 -1.48 6.92
N VAL A 11 11.91 -1.40 7.39
CA VAL A 11 11.56 -1.70 8.77
C VAL A 11 11.68 -3.21 9.04
N ALA A 12 11.16 -4.04 8.14
CA ALA A 12 11.27 -5.50 8.24
C ALA A 12 12.73 -5.98 8.31
N GLN A 13 13.63 -5.33 7.57
CA GLN A 13 15.06 -5.64 7.58
C GLN A 13 15.78 -5.17 8.86
N LYS A 14 15.26 -4.14 9.55
CA LYS A 14 15.79 -3.72 10.86
C LYS A 14 15.42 -4.72 11.96
N GLU A 15 14.20 -5.23 11.92
CA GLU A 15 13.70 -6.22 12.89
C GLU A 15 14.21 -7.63 12.58
N SER A 16 14.30 -7.98 11.29
CA SER A 16 14.71 -9.30 10.79
C SER A 16 15.50 -9.16 9.47
N PRO A 17 16.85 -9.17 9.54
CA PRO A 17 17.73 -8.93 8.38
C PRO A 17 17.58 -9.90 7.20
N GLY A 18 16.87 -11.02 7.37
CA GLY A 18 16.57 -12.00 6.31
C GLY A 18 15.17 -11.88 5.69
N ASN A 19 14.33 -10.97 6.19
CA ASN A 19 12.93 -10.91 5.80
C ASN A 19 12.70 -9.95 4.61
N PHE A 20 12.30 -10.49 3.46
CA PHE A 20 12.07 -9.72 2.22
C PHE A 20 10.57 -9.59 1.93
N LEU A 21 9.99 -8.49 2.37
CA LEU A 21 8.56 -8.20 2.21
C LEU A 21 8.25 -7.28 1.02
N LEU A 22 9.24 -6.71 0.31
CA LEU A 22 8.99 -5.75 -0.77
C LEU A 22 8.02 -6.29 -1.83
N MET A 23 8.21 -7.53 -2.31
CA MET A 23 7.36 -8.13 -3.33
C MET A 23 5.97 -8.48 -2.81
N HIS A 24 5.83 -8.80 -1.52
CA HIS A 24 4.54 -9.10 -0.91
C HIS A 24 3.76 -7.80 -0.58
N ALA A 25 4.45 -6.78 -0.11
CA ALA A 25 3.91 -5.48 0.26
C ALA A 25 3.51 -4.62 -0.97
N MET A 26 3.95 -4.98 -2.17
CA MET A 26 3.50 -4.35 -3.42
C MET A 26 1.99 -4.54 -3.65
N GLY A 27 1.43 -5.71 -3.32
CA GLY A 27 -0.01 -6.00 -3.47
C GLY A 27 -0.90 -5.01 -2.71
N PRO A 28 -0.78 -4.91 -1.36
CA PRO A 28 -1.52 -3.93 -0.56
C PRO A 28 -1.28 -2.47 -0.98
N ASN A 29 -0.07 -2.14 -1.40
CA ASN A 29 0.29 -0.79 -1.84
C ASN A 29 -0.40 -0.39 -3.16
N VAL A 30 -0.72 -1.34 -4.06
CA VAL A 30 -1.55 -1.10 -5.25
C VAL A 30 -3.04 -1.12 -4.89
N ALA A 31 -3.46 -2.05 -4.03
CA ALA A 31 -4.85 -2.14 -3.56
C ALA A 31 -5.32 -0.85 -2.87
N GLY A 32 -4.45 -0.20 -2.11
CA GLY A 32 -4.74 1.09 -1.47
C GLY A 32 -5.08 2.20 -2.47
N VAL A 33 -4.36 2.29 -3.60
CA VAL A 33 -4.65 3.30 -4.63
C VAL A 33 -6.00 3.05 -5.29
N ILE A 34 -6.30 1.79 -5.64
CA ILE A 34 -7.60 1.41 -6.20
C ILE A 34 -8.71 1.71 -5.20
N GLY A 35 -8.53 1.32 -3.93
CA GLY A 35 -9.49 1.59 -2.86
C GLY A 35 -9.79 3.08 -2.69
N THR A 36 -8.78 3.94 -2.77
CA THR A 36 -8.99 5.39 -2.67
C THR A 36 -9.78 5.95 -3.85
N ALA A 37 -9.58 5.45 -5.06
CA ALA A 37 -10.34 5.87 -6.23
C ALA A 37 -11.81 5.43 -6.12
N VAL A 38 -12.06 4.20 -5.65
CA VAL A 38 -13.42 3.69 -5.40
C VAL A 38 -14.10 4.50 -4.30
N ALA A 39 -13.43 4.73 -3.17
CA ALA A 39 -13.97 5.51 -2.06
C ALA A 39 -14.32 6.94 -2.50
N ALA A 40 -13.46 7.58 -3.29
CA ALA A 40 -13.73 8.90 -3.86
C ALA A 40 -14.95 8.88 -4.80
N GLY A 41 -15.07 7.87 -5.67
CA GLY A 41 -16.22 7.71 -6.55
C GLY A 41 -17.54 7.54 -5.80
N VAL A 42 -17.53 6.73 -4.73
CA VAL A 42 -18.70 6.56 -3.85
C VAL A 42 -19.05 7.86 -3.14
N MET A 43 -18.05 8.54 -2.56
CA MET A 43 -18.28 9.83 -1.89
C MET A 43 -18.87 10.87 -2.83
N LEU A 44 -18.36 10.99 -4.05
CA LEU A 44 -18.91 11.92 -5.04
C LEU A 44 -20.36 11.57 -5.38
N THR A 45 -20.67 10.29 -5.61
CA THR A 45 -22.03 9.83 -5.92
C THR A 45 -23.02 10.12 -4.78
N LEU A 46 -22.57 10.06 -3.53
CA LEU A 46 -23.41 10.34 -2.35
C LEU A 46 -23.59 11.83 -2.07
N LEU A 47 -22.68 12.68 -2.52
CA LEU A 47 -22.67 14.13 -2.27
C LEU A 47 -23.14 14.96 -3.47
N SER A 48 -23.20 14.37 -4.67
CA SER A 48 -23.80 14.95 -5.88
C SER A 48 -25.31 14.80 -5.89
#